data_AF-A0A8T3XT95-F1
#
_entry.id   AF-A0A8T3XT95-F1
#
_cell.length_a   1.000
_cell.length_b   1.000
_cell.length_c   1.000
_cell.angle_alpha   90.00
_cell.angle_beta   90.00
_cell.angle_gamma   90.00
#
_symmetry.space_group_name_H-M   'P 1'
#
loop_
_entity.id
_entity.type
_entity.pdbx_description
1 polymer ?
#
loop_
_entity_poly.entity_id
_entity_poly.type
_entity_poly.pdbx_seq_one_letter_code
_entity_poly.pdbx_strand_id
1 'polypeptide(L)'
;GYDFVDNDKTPFDTNGHGTEVAGIIAADGTISGMAPKAKLLAYRVSDTGEAVSSDLIVKAIEQAIIDKADIINISLGVNKTNKIIDDSVNKAVNSGIVVVTAAGNNGPGLGTIGSPGKNPNSITVGASYNNVTSSIVATFDAANKQFSVFPMVGTNALDNPITGKIVFGGYGREKDLENLDVDDSILLVERGSDTEGEVVYFSDKEKNAADNGAKAVIVYNNEEGIFFGELYHEFNTPDYRPRIPALSLSSEDGLILKQMAENNTAGKLNIFYNPDFVVPFSSRGPVSPFYIKPDLVAPGAFVNTTLNNGRYNLTSGTSFAAPHVSGVIALLLQKDPDLTPEEIKSLLITTAAPVSDPYGQQFPFEVAGTGRINATRAFDANLIIKPSYLIFNLSTEKRTQSEYLQIESLDGSLEDLSVSFDGSEVFDFDYKLEDKILHITISAVEQVFGEYEGKIIIKHDDIRYAVPILIHITKGSLFVNEQDGKLHFKITYPDEWQYAKISVINKETGQVETTSATPNKTTTLDVSDSGKYWIEGKITSDDTVSDVYDIIDVKLAKNKEIDVFSFLDIPQKTILIIFIVTATIALVGLKLRR
;
A
#
# COMPACT_ATOMS: atom_id res chain seq x y z
N GLY A 1 12.09 -22.96 -12.34
CA GLY A 1 11.43 -21.95 -13.18
C GLY A 1 10.60 -22.64 -14.25
N TYR A 2 9.52 -22.00 -14.70
CA TYR A 2 8.57 -22.55 -15.67
C TYR A 2 7.92 -21.41 -16.48
N ASP A 3 7.65 -21.67 -17.74
CA ASP A 3 6.93 -20.75 -18.61
C ASP A 3 5.46 -21.16 -18.71
N PHE A 4 4.57 -20.40 -18.07
CA PHE A 4 3.13 -20.65 -18.11
C PHE A 4 2.43 -20.04 -19.33
N VAL A 5 3.11 -19.20 -20.10
CA VAL A 5 2.60 -18.62 -21.35
C VAL A 5 2.72 -19.68 -22.45
N ASP A 6 3.93 -20.20 -22.64
CA ASP A 6 4.25 -21.15 -23.72
C ASP A 6 4.18 -22.62 -23.26
N ASN A 7 3.95 -22.86 -21.96
CA ASN A 7 3.88 -24.18 -21.32
C ASN A 7 5.15 -25.01 -21.48
N ASP A 8 6.31 -24.42 -21.17
CA ASP A 8 7.59 -25.09 -21.21
C ASP A 8 8.47 -24.80 -19.98
N LYS A 9 9.70 -25.32 -19.95
CA LYS A 9 10.65 -25.19 -18.83
C LYS A 9 11.64 -24.04 -18.99
N THR A 10 11.44 -23.17 -19.98
CA THR A 10 12.36 -22.11 -20.38
C THR A 10 11.65 -20.76 -20.23
N PRO A 11 11.59 -20.18 -19.01
CA PRO A 11 10.93 -18.90 -18.76
C PRO A 11 11.77 -17.73 -19.32
N PHE A 12 11.91 -17.66 -20.64
CA PHE A 12 12.71 -16.67 -21.33
C PHE A 12 11.95 -15.35 -21.38
N ASP A 13 12.57 -14.29 -20.87
CA ASP A 13 11.96 -12.95 -20.86
C ASP A 13 12.14 -12.26 -22.22
N THR A 14 11.04 -12.09 -22.95
CA THR A 14 11.00 -11.40 -24.25
C THR A 14 10.73 -9.89 -24.13
N ASN A 15 10.25 -9.43 -22.97
CA ASN A 15 9.87 -8.04 -22.72
C ASN A 15 11.00 -7.25 -22.04
N GLY A 16 11.57 -7.79 -20.97
CA GLY A 16 12.63 -7.19 -20.18
C GLY A 16 12.24 -6.87 -18.74
N HIS A 17 10.96 -6.63 -18.45
CA HIS A 17 10.49 -6.28 -17.10
C HIS A 17 10.88 -7.33 -16.04
N GLY A 18 10.72 -8.62 -16.35
CA GLY A 18 11.11 -9.70 -15.43
C GLY A 18 12.61 -9.71 -15.15
N THR A 19 13.43 -9.44 -16.16
CA THR A 19 14.88 -9.31 -16.06
C THR A 19 15.30 -8.09 -15.24
N GLU A 20 14.61 -6.96 -15.39
CA GLU A 20 14.81 -5.75 -14.60
C GLU A 20 14.51 -6.00 -13.11
N VAL A 21 13.40 -6.66 -12.81
CA VAL A 21 13.01 -7.05 -11.44
C VAL A 21 14.02 -8.03 -10.84
N ALA A 22 14.40 -9.08 -11.57
CA ALA A 22 15.38 -10.08 -11.13
C ALA A 22 16.75 -9.46 -10.83
N GLY A 23 17.17 -8.47 -11.62
CA GLY A 23 18.42 -7.75 -11.44
C GLY A 23 18.52 -7.02 -10.10
N ILE A 24 17.43 -6.36 -9.69
CA ILE A 24 17.36 -5.65 -8.40
C ILE A 24 17.52 -6.62 -7.23
N ILE A 25 16.96 -7.83 -7.35
CA ILE A 25 17.08 -8.87 -6.32
C ILE A 25 18.51 -9.42 -6.28
N ALA A 26 19.02 -9.94 -7.40
CA ALA A 26 20.16 -10.86 -7.39
C ALA A 26 21.18 -10.67 -8.52
N ALA A 27 21.27 -9.50 -9.16
CA ALA A 27 22.35 -9.25 -10.11
C ALA A 27 23.73 -9.45 -9.43
N ASP A 28 24.63 -10.13 -10.12
CA ASP A 28 25.97 -10.52 -9.63
C ASP A 28 27.03 -10.21 -10.70
N GLY A 29 26.98 -8.98 -11.24
CA GLY A 29 27.83 -8.54 -12.35
C GLY A 29 28.32 -7.10 -12.15
N THR A 30 28.30 -6.29 -13.22
CA THR A 30 28.69 -4.86 -13.15
C THR A 30 27.86 -4.07 -12.15
N ILE A 31 26.59 -4.45 -11.98
CA ILE A 31 25.74 -4.00 -10.89
C ILE A 31 25.46 -5.18 -9.96
N SER A 32 25.23 -4.84 -8.68
CA SER A 32 24.89 -5.78 -7.64
C SER A 32 23.43 -5.60 -7.26
N GLY A 33 22.66 -6.69 -7.26
CA GLY A 33 21.37 -6.74 -6.61
C GLY A 33 21.52 -6.65 -5.09
N MET A 34 20.39 -6.60 -4.39
CA MET A 34 20.33 -6.57 -2.93
C MET A 34 20.87 -7.87 -2.29
N ALA A 35 20.63 -9.01 -2.92
CA ALA A 35 21.12 -10.33 -2.53
C ALA A 35 21.73 -11.10 -3.73
N PRO A 36 22.95 -10.73 -4.18
CA PRO A 36 23.57 -11.25 -5.41
C PRO A 36 23.76 -12.77 -5.48
N LYS A 37 23.81 -13.43 -4.34
CA LYS A 37 24.00 -14.89 -4.24
C LYS A 37 22.69 -15.66 -4.03
N ALA A 38 21.55 -14.97 -3.99
CA ALA A 38 20.25 -15.62 -3.95
C ALA A 38 20.01 -16.40 -5.26
N LYS A 39 19.34 -17.55 -5.15
CA LYS A 39 18.93 -18.34 -6.31
C LYS A 39 17.57 -17.83 -6.81
N LEU A 40 17.42 -17.71 -8.12
CA LEU A 40 16.18 -17.25 -8.73
C LEU A 40 15.38 -18.42 -9.31
N LEU A 41 14.09 -18.48 -8.95
CA LEU A 41 13.08 -19.30 -9.61
C LEU A 41 12.21 -18.39 -10.48
N ALA A 42 12.44 -18.38 -11.80
CA ALA A 42 11.66 -17.57 -12.72
C ALA A 42 10.37 -18.29 -13.16
N TYR A 43 9.21 -17.65 -12.99
CA TYR A 43 7.93 -18.14 -13.50
C TYR A 43 7.33 -17.09 -14.44
N ARG A 44 7.36 -17.37 -15.76
CA ARG A 44 6.84 -16.44 -16.76
C ARG A 44 5.33 -16.59 -16.86
N VAL A 45 4.60 -15.51 -16.61
CA VAL A 45 3.13 -15.44 -16.63
C VAL A 45 2.59 -14.36 -17.58
N SER A 46 3.46 -13.54 -18.15
CA SER A 46 3.12 -12.50 -19.12
C SER A 46 3.97 -12.64 -20.37
N ASP A 47 3.34 -12.43 -21.53
CA ASP A 47 4.06 -12.30 -22.79
C ASP A 47 4.53 -10.85 -23.02
N THR A 48 3.63 -9.89 -22.79
CA THR A 48 3.85 -8.48 -23.14
C THR A 48 4.33 -7.61 -21.98
N GLY A 49 4.30 -8.11 -20.74
CA GLY A 49 4.63 -7.35 -19.53
C GLY A 49 3.51 -6.43 -19.04
N GLU A 50 2.37 -6.34 -19.75
CA GLU A 50 1.27 -5.42 -19.41
C GLU A 50 0.11 -6.14 -18.72
N ALA A 51 -0.50 -7.11 -19.41
CA ALA A 51 -1.67 -7.83 -18.93
C ALA A 51 -1.30 -9.27 -18.55
N VAL A 52 -1.84 -9.74 -17.42
CA VAL A 52 -1.64 -11.09 -16.92
C VAL A 52 -2.96 -11.67 -16.46
N SER A 53 -3.28 -12.89 -16.91
CA SER A 53 -4.44 -13.61 -16.41
C SER A 53 -4.23 -14.00 -14.95
N SER A 54 -5.25 -13.77 -14.11
CA SER A 54 -5.23 -14.17 -12.71
C SER A 54 -4.93 -15.66 -12.53
N ASP A 55 -5.38 -16.51 -13.46
CA ASP A 55 -5.13 -17.96 -13.41
C ASP A 55 -3.64 -18.29 -13.55
N LEU A 56 -2.89 -17.53 -14.37
CA LEU A 56 -1.45 -17.75 -14.54
C LEU A 56 -0.67 -17.30 -13.29
N ILE A 57 -1.10 -16.20 -12.66
CA ILE A 57 -0.54 -15.74 -11.38
C ILE A 57 -0.73 -16.83 -10.33
N VAL A 58 -1.94 -17.38 -10.20
CA VAL A 58 -2.21 -18.46 -9.24
C VAL A 58 -1.37 -19.69 -9.51
N LYS A 59 -1.29 -20.15 -10.78
CA LYS A 59 -0.45 -21.31 -11.14
C LYS A 59 1.02 -21.09 -10.80
N ALA A 60 1.55 -19.88 -11.01
CA ALA A 60 2.93 -19.56 -10.65
C ALA A 60 3.16 -19.57 -9.14
N ILE A 61 2.23 -19.01 -8.34
CA ILE A 61 2.29 -19.08 -6.87
C ILE A 61 2.24 -20.55 -6.41
N GLU A 62 1.32 -21.35 -6.95
CA GLU A 62 1.21 -22.77 -6.58
C GLU A 62 2.47 -23.55 -6.94
N GLN A 63 3.08 -23.26 -8.09
CA GLN A 63 4.34 -23.89 -8.48
C GLN A 63 5.51 -23.44 -7.59
N ALA A 64 5.56 -22.17 -7.17
CA ALA A 64 6.56 -21.68 -6.22
C ALA A 64 6.44 -22.37 -4.85
N ILE A 65 5.21 -22.66 -4.40
CA ILE A 65 4.96 -23.47 -3.20
C ILE A 65 5.50 -24.89 -3.37
N ILE A 66 5.21 -25.54 -4.50
CA ILE A 66 5.70 -26.90 -4.80
C ILE A 66 7.24 -26.93 -4.85
N ASP A 67 7.85 -25.92 -5.46
CA ASP A 67 9.30 -25.78 -5.58
C ASP A 67 9.96 -25.31 -4.27
N LYS A 68 9.17 -25.00 -3.24
CA LYS A 68 9.60 -24.54 -1.90
C LYS A 68 10.46 -23.28 -1.96
N ALA A 69 9.99 -22.28 -2.70
CA ALA A 69 10.61 -20.96 -2.69
C ALA A 69 10.54 -20.36 -1.27
N ASP A 70 11.59 -19.64 -0.85
CA ASP A 70 11.58 -18.93 0.44
C ASP A 70 10.80 -17.60 0.34
N ILE A 71 10.89 -16.95 -0.84
CA ILE A 71 10.33 -15.62 -1.13
C ILE A 71 9.66 -15.65 -2.50
N ILE A 72 8.47 -15.07 -2.61
CA ILE A 72 7.79 -14.81 -3.89
C ILE A 72 7.67 -13.29 -4.06
N ASN A 73 8.32 -12.75 -5.09
CA ASN A 73 8.15 -11.35 -5.51
C ASN A 73 7.12 -11.25 -6.64
N ILE A 74 6.02 -10.54 -6.41
CA ILE A 74 4.94 -10.32 -7.40
C ILE A 74 4.87 -8.84 -7.78
N SER A 75 5.54 -8.47 -8.86
CA SER A 75 5.58 -7.11 -9.41
C SER A 75 4.50 -6.87 -10.48
N LEU A 76 3.32 -7.45 -10.28
CA LEU A 76 2.15 -7.43 -11.18
C LEU A 76 0.86 -7.61 -10.37
N GLY A 77 -0.28 -7.21 -10.92
CA GLY A 77 -1.56 -7.32 -10.21
C GLY A 77 -2.74 -6.82 -11.02
N VAL A 78 -3.88 -6.67 -10.34
CA VAL A 78 -5.10 -6.10 -10.89
C VAL A 78 -5.56 -4.95 -10.01
N ASN A 79 -6.06 -3.87 -10.60
CA ASN A 79 -6.47 -2.65 -9.87
C ASN A 79 -7.84 -2.79 -9.17
N LYS A 80 -8.15 -3.99 -8.68
CA LYS A 80 -9.38 -4.34 -7.98
C LYS A 80 -9.12 -5.48 -7.01
N THR A 81 -10.08 -5.76 -6.14
CA THR A 81 -10.04 -6.96 -5.31
C THR A 81 -10.15 -8.22 -6.17
N ASN A 82 -9.29 -9.21 -5.93
CA ASN A 82 -9.34 -10.51 -6.59
C ASN A 82 -9.07 -11.64 -5.59
N LYS A 83 -10.17 -12.25 -5.10
CA LYS A 83 -10.13 -13.29 -4.08
C LYS A 83 -9.30 -14.50 -4.47
N ILE A 84 -9.32 -14.92 -5.73
CA ILE A 84 -8.59 -16.11 -6.18
C ILE A 84 -7.07 -15.90 -6.06
N ILE A 85 -6.59 -14.70 -6.39
CA ILE A 85 -5.19 -14.32 -6.19
C ILE A 85 -4.87 -14.24 -4.69
N ASP A 86 -5.71 -13.55 -3.92
CA ASP A 86 -5.47 -13.32 -2.49
C ASP A 86 -5.47 -14.63 -1.70
N ASP A 87 -6.35 -15.59 -2.02
CA ASP A 87 -6.37 -16.92 -1.42
C ASP A 87 -5.09 -17.71 -1.73
N SER A 88 -4.56 -17.59 -2.94
CA SER A 88 -3.28 -18.21 -3.32
C SER A 88 -2.09 -17.60 -2.58
N VAL A 89 -2.09 -16.27 -2.39
CA VAL A 89 -1.11 -15.57 -1.55
C VAL A 89 -1.16 -16.08 -0.12
N ASN A 90 -2.37 -16.18 0.47
CA ASN A 90 -2.54 -16.72 1.82
C ASN A 90 -2.02 -18.16 1.93
N LYS A 91 -2.28 -19.00 0.92
CA LYS A 91 -1.75 -20.37 0.87
C LYS A 91 -0.21 -20.40 0.86
N ALA A 92 0.44 -19.49 0.14
CA ALA A 92 1.90 -19.36 0.14
C ALA A 92 2.44 -18.92 1.51
N VAL A 93 1.85 -17.87 2.10
CA VAL A 93 2.25 -17.37 3.44
C VAL A 93 2.05 -18.46 4.51
N ASN A 94 0.92 -19.16 4.49
CA ASN A 94 0.65 -20.29 5.39
C ASN A 94 1.60 -21.48 5.19
N SER A 95 2.29 -21.55 4.05
CA SER A 95 3.34 -22.55 3.76
C SER A 95 4.73 -22.08 4.21
N GLY A 96 4.83 -20.95 4.91
CA GLY A 96 6.10 -20.37 5.38
C GLY A 96 6.80 -19.47 4.37
N ILE A 97 6.17 -19.15 3.25
CA ILE A 97 6.78 -18.37 2.15
C ILE A 97 6.47 -16.89 2.32
N VAL A 98 7.48 -16.03 2.25
CA VAL A 98 7.27 -14.58 2.29
C VAL A 98 6.80 -14.08 0.93
N VAL A 99 5.64 -13.41 0.87
CA VAL A 99 5.12 -12.83 -0.37
C VAL A 99 5.26 -11.32 -0.36
N VAL A 100 6.04 -10.80 -1.30
CA VAL A 100 6.27 -9.37 -1.53
C VAL A 100 5.53 -8.93 -2.78
N THR A 101 4.78 -7.84 -2.71
CA THR A 101 3.95 -7.36 -3.81
C THR A 101 4.19 -5.87 -4.08
N ALA A 102 4.11 -5.46 -5.34
CA ALA A 102 4.10 -4.05 -5.69
C ALA A 102 2.74 -3.42 -5.35
N ALA A 103 2.73 -2.18 -4.85
CA ALA A 103 1.49 -1.47 -4.51
C ALA A 103 0.64 -1.10 -5.75
N GLY A 104 1.28 -0.88 -6.90
CA GLY A 104 0.65 -0.36 -8.12
C GLY A 104 1.13 1.05 -8.48
N ASN A 105 0.82 1.49 -9.70
CA ASN A 105 1.28 2.78 -10.25
C ASN A 105 0.10 3.71 -10.58
N ASN A 106 -0.97 3.64 -9.80
CA ASN A 106 -2.22 4.39 -10.05
C ASN A 106 -2.43 5.53 -9.04
N GLY A 107 -1.38 5.95 -8.34
CA GLY A 107 -1.38 7.16 -7.53
C GLY A 107 -1.51 8.44 -8.38
N PRO A 108 -1.69 9.62 -7.74
CA PRO A 108 -1.65 9.86 -6.30
C PRO A 108 -3.02 9.76 -5.62
N GLY A 109 -4.06 9.30 -6.32
CA GLY A 109 -5.39 9.09 -5.72
C GLY A 109 -5.35 8.05 -4.61
N LEU A 110 -6.15 8.26 -3.56
CA LEU A 110 -6.36 7.28 -2.49
C LEU A 110 -7.16 6.08 -2.99
N GLY A 111 -7.01 4.93 -2.32
CA GLY A 111 -7.77 3.70 -2.60
C GLY A 111 -7.39 3.00 -3.91
N THR A 112 -6.15 3.20 -4.38
CA THR A 112 -5.68 2.77 -5.70
C THR A 112 -4.85 1.48 -5.67
N ILE A 113 -4.63 0.89 -4.50
CA ILE A 113 -3.97 -0.41 -4.34
C ILE A 113 -4.95 -1.54 -4.68
N GLY A 114 -4.52 -2.47 -5.55
CA GLY A 114 -5.26 -3.64 -6.01
C GLY A 114 -4.67 -4.98 -5.56
N SER A 115 -5.29 -6.12 -5.88
CA SER A 115 -4.75 -7.45 -5.54
C SER A 115 -3.55 -7.81 -6.45
N PRO A 116 -2.49 -8.45 -5.94
CA PRO A 116 -2.34 -8.99 -4.58
C PRO A 116 -1.91 -7.97 -3.51
N GLY A 117 -1.56 -6.73 -3.89
CA GLY A 117 -1.11 -5.68 -2.96
C GLY A 117 -2.09 -5.33 -1.84
N LYS A 118 -3.38 -5.60 -2.02
CA LYS A 118 -4.40 -5.47 -0.96
C LYS A 118 -4.32 -6.56 0.11
N ASN A 119 -3.74 -7.72 -0.18
CA ASN A 119 -3.76 -8.85 0.74
C ASN A 119 -3.04 -8.51 2.07
N PRO A 120 -3.69 -8.67 3.24
CA PRO A 120 -3.13 -8.26 4.53
C PRO A 120 -1.88 -9.06 4.94
N ASN A 121 -1.76 -10.30 4.46
CA ASN A 121 -0.67 -11.22 4.79
C ASN A 121 0.56 -11.05 3.87
N SER A 122 0.42 -10.34 2.76
CA SER A 122 1.57 -9.93 1.92
C SER A 122 2.31 -8.72 2.50
N ILE A 123 3.54 -8.50 2.03
CA ILE A 123 4.29 -7.25 2.22
C ILE A 123 4.15 -6.42 0.94
N THR A 124 3.38 -5.34 1.00
CA THR A 124 3.07 -4.47 -0.13
C THR A 124 3.98 -3.26 -0.12
N VAL A 125 4.62 -3.02 -1.25
CA VAL A 125 5.72 -2.07 -1.36
C VAL A 125 5.35 -0.93 -2.30
N GLY A 126 5.25 0.29 -1.75
CA GLY A 126 5.15 1.52 -2.52
C GLY A 126 6.52 2.00 -3.04
N ALA A 127 6.53 2.97 -3.93
CA ALA A 127 7.74 3.48 -4.55
C ALA A 127 8.16 4.83 -3.95
N SER A 128 9.46 4.98 -3.71
CA SER A 128 10.12 6.23 -3.41
C SER A 128 11.16 6.55 -4.48
N TYR A 129 11.64 7.79 -4.48
CA TYR A 129 12.85 8.14 -5.20
C TYR A 129 14.06 7.35 -4.67
N ASN A 130 15.19 7.51 -5.34
CA ASN A 130 16.45 6.92 -4.94
C ASN A 130 17.53 7.99 -4.89
N ASN A 131 18.78 7.59 -4.61
CA ASN A 131 19.85 8.54 -4.44
C ASN A 131 20.49 8.97 -5.80
N VAL A 132 19.71 9.49 -6.76
CA VAL A 132 20.20 9.96 -8.07
C VAL A 132 19.73 11.37 -8.39
N THR A 133 20.50 12.15 -9.14
CA THR A 133 20.26 13.59 -9.39
C THR A 133 18.87 13.95 -9.94
N SER A 134 18.18 13.01 -10.58
CA SER A 134 16.80 13.19 -11.06
C SER A 134 15.72 13.12 -9.97
N SER A 135 16.07 12.72 -8.75
CA SER A 135 15.19 12.65 -7.58
C SER A 135 14.98 14.03 -6.95
N ILE A 136 14.32 14.90 -7.70
CA ILE A 136 13.97 16.25 -7.29
C ILE A 136 12.48 16.36 -6.94
N VAL A 137 12.20 17.24 -5.99
CA VAL A 137 10.85 17.66 -5.60
C VAL A 137 10.77 19.18 -5.63
N ALA A 138 9.56 19.71 -5.56
CA ALA A 138 9.34 21.14 -5.52
C ALA A 138 8.38 21.53 -4.39
N THR A 139 8.57 22.75 -3.89
CA THR A 139 7.61 23.46 -3.04
C THR A 139 7.18 24.72 -3.76
N PHE A 140 5.89 25.03 -3.75
CA PHE A 140 5.37 26.30 -4.22
C PHE A 140 4.43 26.93 -3.20
N ASP A 141 4.73 28.16 -2.80
CA ASP A 141 3.96 28.92 -1.82
C ASP A 141 3.42 30.21 -2.46
N ALA A 142 2.14 30.50 -2.29
CA ALA A 142 1.55 31.78 -2.67
C ALA A 142 0.49 32.19 -1.64
N ALA A 143 0.53 33.45 -1.18
CA ALA A 143 -0.40 34.00 -0.20
C ALA A 143 -0.60 33.12 1.06
N ASN A 144 0.49 32.54 1.60
CA ASN A 144 0.49 31.59 2.73
C ASN A 144 -0.27 30.27 2.49
N LYS A 145 -0.54 29.92 1.23
CA LYS A 145 -1.03 28.60 0.82
C LYS A 145 0.08 27.82 0.11
N GLN A 146 0.22 26.56 0.47
CA GLN A 146 1.10 25.58 -0.18
C GLN A 146 0.38 24.92 -1.36
N PHE A 147 1.11 24.64 -2.43
CA PHE A 147 0.59 24.03 -3.65
C PHE A 147 1.40 22.81 -4.03
N SER A 148 0.70 21.74 -4.45
CA SER A 148 1.34 20.51 -4.91
C SER A 148 1.80 20.65 -6.35
N VAL A 149 3.04 21.09 -6.52
CA VAL A 149 3.71 21.20 -7.83
C VAL A 149 4.67 20.04 -8.07
N PHE A 150 4.77 19.58 -9.31
CA PHE A 150 5.67 18.49 -9.69
C PHE A 150 6.66 18.95 -10.76
N PRO A 151 7.98 18.83 -10.54
CA PRO A 151 8.97 19.10 -11.59
C PRO A 151 8.71 18.22 -12.81
N MET A 152 8.70 18.81 -14.00
CA MET A 152 8.66 18.07 -15.26
C MET A 152 10.01 17.39 -15.53
N VAL A 153 10.01 16.29 -16.27
CA VAL A 153 11.25 15.63 -16.71
C VAL A 153 12.05 16.60 -17.57
N GLY A 154 13.29 16.88 -17.14
CA GLY A 154 14.18 17.88 -17.74
C GLY A 154 14.37 19.15 -16.90
N THR A 155 13.56 19.35 -15.86
CA THR A 155 13.77 20.38 -14.85
C THR A 155 14.93 19.99 -13.91
N ASN A 156 15.74 20.98 -13.53
CA ASN A 156 16.85 20.81 -12.58
C ASN A 156 16.51 21.41 -11.21
N ALA A 157 17.23 20.97 -10.17
CA ALA A 157 17.19 21.62 -8.87
C ALA A 157 17.68 23.08 -8.96
N LEU A 158 17.20 23.92 -8.04
CA LEU A 158 17.57 25.32 -7.95
C LEU A 158 18.64 25.51 -6.87
N ASP A 159 19.64 26.35 -7.16
CA ASP A 159 20.62 26.79 -6.16
C ASP A 159 19.97 27.72 -5.11
N ASN A 160 19.00 28.54 -5.54
CA ASN A 160 18.26 29.46 -4.69
C ASN A 160 16.78 29.45 -5.08
N PRO A 161 15.84 29.57 -4.12
CA PRO A 161 14.43 29.72 -4.42
C PRO A 161 14.14 30.91 -5.35
N ILE A 162 13.20 30.73 -6.27
CA ILE A 162 12.70 31.77 -7.15
C ILE A 162 11.49 32.43 -6.47
N THR A 163 11.53 33.76 -6.34
CA THR A 163 10.37 34.56 -5.91
C THR A 163 10.03 35.52 -7.03
N GLY A 164 8.75 35.55 -7.41
CA GLY A 164 8.27 36.43 -8.47
C GLY A 164 6.76 36.59 -8.42
N LYS A 165 6.24 37.62 -9.09
CA LYS A 165 4.78 37.74 -9.29
C LYS A 165 4.27 36.56 -10.11
N ILE A 166 3.08 36.09 -9.81
CA ILE A 166 2.40 35.08 -10.62
C ILE A 166 1.70 35.83 -11.75
N VAL A 167 1.98 35.44 -13.00
CA VAL A 167 1.40 36.06 -14.19
C VAL A 167 0.74 34.98 -15.04
N PHE A 168 -0.54 35.16 -15.40
CA PHE A 168 -1.26 34.18 -16.22
C PHE A 168 -1.01 34.44 -17.71
N GLY A 169 -0.35 33.50 -18.38
CA GLY A 169 0.09 33.59 -19.78
C GLY A 169 -0.76 32.79 -20.78
N GLY A 170 -2.04 32.57 -20.50
CA GLY A 170 -2.92 31.81 -21.38
C GLY A 170 -2.44 30.36 -21.55
N TYR A 171 -2.21 29.94 -22.81
CA TYR A 171 -1.67 28.61 -23.13
C TYR A 171 -0.15 28.64 -23.35
N GLY A 172 0.55 29.73 -23.02
CA GLY A 172 2.01 29.81 -23.17
C GLY A 172 2.50 29.83 -24.62
N ARG A 173 1.64 30.24 -25.56
CA ARG A 173 2.03 30.47 -26.96
C ARG A 173 2.76 31.80 -27.08
N GLU A 174 3.59 31.97 -28.10
CA GLU A 174 4.28 33.25 -28.36
C GLU A 174 3.29 34.42 -28.40
N LYS A 175 2.18 34.28 -29.14
CA LYS A 175 1.08 35.27 -29.21
C LYS A 175 0.39 35.56 -27.88
N ASP A 176 0.39 34.61 -26.94
CA ASP A 176 -0.23 34.83 -25.61
C ASP A 176 0.65 35.74 -24.73
N LEU A 177 1.96 35.83 -25.03
CA LEU A 177 2.95 36.55 -24.25
C LEU A 177 3.37 37.90 -24.87
N GLU A 178 3.10 38.15 -26.15
CA GLU A 178 3.55 39.36 -26.89
C GLU A 178 3.29 40.71 -26.19
N ASN A 179 2.22 40.82 -25.41
CA ASN A 179 1.84 42.07 -24.71
C ASN A 179 1.75 41.89 -23.19
N LEU A 180 2.38 40.86 -22.64
CA LEU A 180 2.33 40.51 -21.23
C LEU A 180 3.70 40.74 -20.59
N ASP A 181 3.75 41.55 -19.54
CA ASP A 181 4.98 41.74 -18.77
C ASP A 181 5.20 40.54 -17.85
N VAL A 182 6.11 39.65 -18.26
CA VAL A 182 6.47 38.42 -17.55
C VAL A 182 7.92 38.45 -17.04
N ASP A 183 8.60 39.60 -17.14
CA ASP A 183 9.98 39.73 -16.69
C ASP A 183 10.09 39.47 -15.18
N ASP A 184 11.08 38.68 -14.77
CA ASP A 184 11.30 38.27 -13.39
C ASP A 184 10.08 37.58 -12.70
N SER A 185 9.11 37.10 -13.47
CA SER A 185 7.85 36.50 -12.98
C SER A 185 7.87 34.98 -12.92
N ILE A 186 6.86 34.41 -12.27
CA ILE A 186 6.51 32.98 -12.35
C ILE A 186 5.29 32.88 -13.25
N LEU A 187 5.48 32.34 -14.46
CA LEU A 187 4.43 32.24 -15.45
C LEU A 187 3.51 31.06 -15.15
N LEU A 188 2.22 31.31 -15.00
CA LEU A 188 1.18 30.29 -14.93
C LEU A 188 0.53 30.14 -16.30
N VAL A 189 0.48 28.92 -16.84
CA VAL A 189 -0.16 28.63 -18.14
C VAL A 189 -1.05 27.40 -18.04
N GLU A 190 -2.03 27.33 -18.93
CA GLU A 190 -2.93 26.19 -19.06
C GLU A 190 -2.35 25.14 -20.02
N ARG A 191 -2.53 23.86 -19.68
CA ARG A 191 -2.22 22.73 -20.58
C ARG A 191 -3.15 22.75 -21.79
N GLY A 192 -2.64 22.36 -22.96
CA GLY A 192 -3.42 22.32 -24.20
C GLY A 192 -3.46 23.65 -24.94
N SER A 193 -4.54 23.86 -25.69
CA SER A 193 -4.85 25.05 -26.51
C SER A 193 -6.37 25.25 -26.65
N ASP A 194 -6.80 26.49 -26.93
CA ASP A 194 -8.17 26.84 -27.36
C ASP A 194 -8.41 26.68 -28.89
N THR A 195 -7.37 26.34 -29.65
CA THR A 195 -7.42 26.21 -31.11
C THR A 195 -7.52 24.73 -31.49
N GLU A 196 -8.58 24.35 -32.19
CA GLU A 196 -8.83 22.96 -32.56
C GLU A 196 -7.66 22.37 -33.38
N GLY A 197 -7.11 21.24 -32.89
CA GLY A 197 -5.98 20.55 -33.51
C GLY A 197 -4.60 21.16 -33.26
N GLU A 198 -4.49 22.28 -32.53
CA GLU A 198 -3.20 22.86 -32.13
C GLU A 198 -2.60 22.07 -30.95
N VAL A 199 -1.35 21.62 -31.10
CA VAL A 199 -0.57 21.02 -30.02
C VAL A 199 0.51 22.03 -29.61
N VAL A 200 0.49 22.44 -28.34
CA VAL A 200 1.53 23.29 -27.74
C VAL A 200 2.32 22.44 -26.75
N TYR A 201 3.56 22.08 -27.10
CA TYR A 201 4.37 21.21 -26.26
C TYR A 201 4.80 21.94 -24.97
N PHE A 202 5.07 21.18 -23.90
CA PHE A 202 5.59 21.77 -22.66
C PHE A 202 6.93 22.47 -22.86
N SER A 203 7.75 21.93 -23.77
CA SER A 203 9.00 22.54 -24.23
C SER A 203 8.78 23.89 -24.91
N ASP A 204 7.73 24.05 -25.72
CA ASP A 204 7.36 25.33 -26.34
C ASP A 204 6.91 26.34 -25.28
N LYS A 205 6.08 25.90 -24.33
CA LYS A 205 5.61 26.75 -23.22
C LYS A 205 6.80 27.25 -22.38
N GLU A 206 7.73 26.36 -22.03
CA GLU A 206 8.96 26.69 -21.30
C GLU A 206 9.85 27.64 -22.12
N LYS A 207 10.08 27.33 -23.40
CA LYS A 207 10.91 28.13 -24.29
C LYS A 207 10.36 29.55 -24.43
N ASN A 208 9.06 29.69 -24.71
CA ASN A 208 8.40 30.98 -24.90
C ASN A 208 8.41 31.80 -23.60
N ALA A 209 8.18 31.16 -22.45
CA ALA A 209 8.28 31.81 -21.16
C ALA A 209 9.70 32.35 -20.90
N ALA A 210 10.73 31.52 -21.16
CA ALA A 210 12.12 31.91 -21.00
C ALA A 210 12.54 33.04 -21.96
N ASP A 211 12.08 33.00 -23.22
CA ASP A 211 12.36 34.05 -24.22
C ASP A 211 11.78 35.42 -23.82
N ASN A 212 10.69 35.43 -23.04
CA ASN A 212 10.05 36.65 -22.56
C ASN A 212 10.49 37.07 -21.14
N GLY A 213 11.49 36.40 -20.54
CA GLY A 213 12.08 36.81 -19.26
C GLY A 213 11.45 36.21 -18.00
N ALA A 214 10.51 35.27 -18.12
CA ALA A 214 9.99 34.56 -16.96
C ALA A 214 11.10 33.74 -16.28
N LYS A 215 11.05 33.62 -14.95
CA LYS A 215 12.01 32.82 -14.16
C LYS A 215 11.60 31.37 -13.99
N ALA A 216 10.33 31.06 -14.14
CA ALA A 216 9.77 29.72 -14.03
C ALA A 216 8.45 29.63 -14.79
N VAL A 217 8.06 28.42 -15.19
CA VAL A 217 6.73 28.14 -15.74
C VAL A 217 6.03 27.04 -14.94
N ILE A 218 4.78 27.30 -14.56
CA ILE A 218 3.88 26.33 -13.94
C ILE A 218 2.73 26.09 -14.92
N VAL A 219 2.57 24.83 -15.34
CA VAL A 219 1.52 24.42 -16.27
C VAL A 219 0.44 23.68 -15.48
N TYR A 220 -0.76 24.25 -15.39
CA TYR A 220 -1.89 23.57 -14.75
C TYR A 220 -2.70 22.74 -15.75
N ASN A 221 -3.27 21.64 -15.26
CA ASN A 221 -4.02 20.69 -16.08
C ASN A 221 -5.32 21.30 -16.61
N ASN A 222 -5.68 20.97 -17.85
CA ASN A 222 -6.98 21.30 -18.45
C ASN A 222 -8.05 20.23 -18.24
N GLU A 223 -7.67 19.14 -17.57
CA GLU A 223 -8.54 18.04 -17.13
C GLU A 223 -8.45 17.89 -15.62
N GLU A 224 -9.41 17.19 -15.02
CA GLU A 224 -9.38 16.88 -13.59
C GLU A 224 -8.12 16.07 -13.22
N GLY A 225 -7.57 16.34 -12.05
CA GLY A 225 -6.37 15.66 -11.54
C GLY A 225 -5.05 16.29 -11.98
N ILE A 226 -3.96 15.60 -11.62
CA ILE A 226 -2.59 16.02 -11.92
C ILE A 226 -2.08 15.34 -13.20
N PHE A 227 -0.97 15.85 -13.74
CA PHE A 227 -0.23 15.20 -14.83
C PHE A 227 1.27 15.34 -14.60
N PHE A 228 2.05 14.50 -15.25
CA PHE A 228 3.51 14.61 -15.30
C PHE A 228 3.92 15.00 -16.72
N GLY A 229 4.68 16.09 -16.84
CA GLY A 229 5.15 16.59 -18.13
C GLY A 229 6.60 16.17 -18.39
N GLU A 230 6.94 16.03 -19.66
CA GLU A 230 8.32 15.86 -20.14
C GLU A 230 8.66 17.01 -21.08
N LEU A 231 9.83 17.61 -20.89
CA LEU A 231 10.33 18.68 -21.75
C LEU A 231 11.06 18.14 -22.99
N TYR A 232 11.53 16.90 -22.94
CA TYR A 232 12.22 16.24 -24.05
C TYR A 232 11.28 15.29 -24.79
N HIS A 233 11.18 15.45 -26.10
CA HIS A 233 10.38 14.64 -27.02
C HIS A 233 10.99 14.69 -28.44
N GLU A 234 10.52 13.80 -29.32
CA GLU A 234 11.10 13.61 -30.66
C GLU A 234 11.02 14.83 -31.60
N PHE A 235 10.15 15.79 -31.28
CA PHE A 235 9.94 17.01 -32.07
C PHE A 235 10.80 18.20 -31.58
N ASN A 236 11.56 18.06 -30.49
CA ASN A 236 12.48 19.12 -30.08
C ASN A 236 13.60 19.33 -31.10
N THR A 237 14.09 20.57 -31.20
CA THR A 237 15.34 20.83 -31.94
C THR A 237 16.52 20.20 -31.20
N PRO A 238 17.58 19.73 -31.90
CA PRO A 238 18.73 19.07 -31.26
C PRO A 238 19.46 19.92 -30.18
N ASP A 239 19.37 21.24 -30.31
CA ASP A 239 19.95 22.25 -29.42
C ASP A 239 19.03 22.70 -28.29
N TYR A 240 17.75 22.28 -28.27
CA TYR A 240 16.84 22.64 -27.19
C TYR A 240 17.36 22.16 -25.84
N ARG A 241 17.47 23.09 -24.90
CA ARG A 241 17.78 22.83 -23.50
C ARG A 241 16.86 23.70 -22.65
N PRO A 242 16.15 23.14 -21.65
CA PRO A 242 15.39 23.93 -20.70
C PRO A 242 16.28 25.00 -20.05
N ARG A 243 15.80 26.25 -20.05
CA ARG A 243 16.49 27.41 -19.47
C ARG A 243 15.90 27.83 -18.14
N ILE A 244 14.61 27.53 -17.92
CA ILE A 244 13.91 27.81 -16.66
C ILE A 244 13.21 26.54 -16.16
N PRO A 245 12.98 26.41 -14.85
CA PRO A 245 12.23 25.28 -14.32
C PRO A 245 10.79 25.27 -14.83
N ALA A 246 10.34 24.07 -15.22
CA ALA A 246 8.96 23.80 -15.60
C ALA A 246 8.32 22.80 -14.63
N LEU A 247 7.11 23.11 -14.17
CA LEU A 247 6.36 22.31 -13.21
C LEU A 247 4.94 22.06 -13.70
N SER A 248 4.38 20.92 -13.33
CA SER A 248 2.95 20.63 -13.51
C SER A 248 2.17 20.88 -12.22
N LEU A 249 0.87 21.18 -12.39
CA LEU A 249 -0.09 21.46 -11.33
C LEU A 249 -1.46 20.88 -11.69
N SER A 250 -2.28 20.55 -10.68
CA SER A 250 -3.67 20.13 -10.90
C SER A 250 -4.52 21.27 -11.49
N SER A 251 -5.64 20.93 -12.12
CA SER A 251 -6.58 21.94 -12.62
C SER A 251 -7.15 22.82 -11.49
N GLU A 252 -7.52 22.19 -10.36
CA GLU A 252 -8.09 22.88 -9.19
C GLU A 252 -7.14 23.96 -8.63
N ASP A 253 -5.89 23.58 -8.34
CA ASP A 253 -4.89 24.52 -7.83
C ASP A 253 -4.51 25.56 -8.88
N GLY A 254 -4.48 25.18 -10.17
CA GLY A 254 -4.26 26.09 -11.28
C GLY A 254 -5.27 27.23 -11.35
N LEU A 255 -6.56 26.92 -11.18
CA LEU A 255 -7.64 27.91 -11.16
C LEU A 255 -7.53 28.86 -9.96
N ILE A 256 -7.10 28.35 -8.80
CA ILE A 256 -6.81 29.18 -7.63
C ILE A 256 -5.64 30.13 -7.90
N LEU A 257 -4.54 29.63 -8.45
CA LEU A 257 -3.39 30.47 -8.81
C LEU A 257 -3.72 31.50 -9.88
N LYS A 258 -4.61 31.16 -10.82
CA LYS A 258 -5.11 32.09 -11.84
C LYS A 258 -5.86 33.27 -11.20
N GLN A 259 -6.73 33.02 -10.23
CA GLN A 259 -7.39 34.09 -9.45
C GLN A 259 -6.38 34.90 -8.61
N MET A 260 -5.34 34.26 -8.07
CA MET A 260 -4.28 34.96 -7.35
C MET A 260 -3.44 35.86 -8.25
N ALA A 261 -3.22 35.46 -9.51
CA ALA A 261 -2.50 36.25 -10.51
C ALA A 261 -3.20 37.59 -10.81
N GLU A 262 -4.54 37.60 -10.85
CA GLU A 262 -5.35 38.83 -11.02
C GLU A 262 -5.10 39.86 -9.89
N ASN A 263 -4.70 39.38 -8.71
CA ASN A 263 -4.43 40.19 -7.52
C ASN A 263 -2.94 40.54 -7.34
N ASN A 264 -2.09 40.35 -8.36
CA ASN A 264 -0.64 40.60 -8.30
C ASN A 264 0.08 39.81 -7.18
N THR A 265 -0.41 38.59 -6.89
CA THR A 265 0.17 37.75 -5.84
C THR A 265 1.58 37.29 -6.23
N ALA A 266 2.52 37.33 -5.29
CA ALA A 266 3.84 36.73 -5.47
C ALA A 266 3.83 35.27 -5.03
N GLY A 267 4.52 34.43 -5.82
CA GLY A 267 4.81 33.04 -5.50
C GLY A 267 6.28 32.85 -5.13
N LYS A 268 6.55 31.82 -4.34
CA LYS A 268 7.90 31.35 -4.02
C LYS A 268 8.01 29.90 -4.43
N LEU A 269 8.94 29.61 -5.35
CA LEU A 269 9.25 28.29 -5.85
C LEU A 269 10.62 27.85 -5.32
N ASN A 270 10.70 26.63 -4.82
CA ASN A 270 11.98 25.95 -4.59
C ASN A 270 11.95 24.56 -5.23
N ILE A 271 13.09 24.10 -5.73
CA ILE A 271 13.25 22.77 -6.31
C ILE A 271 14.55 22.22 -5.77
N PHE A 272 14.47 21.07 -5.12
CA PHE A 272 15.62 20.52 -4.42
C PHE A 272 15.61 19.00 -4.47
N TYR A 273 16.78 18.46 -4.18
CA TYR A 273 17.01 17.03 -4.14
C TYR A 273 16.33 16.39 -2.92
N ASN A 274 15.52 15.35 -3.13
CA ASN A 274 14.88 14.58 -2.06
C ASN A 274 14.78 13.09 -2.44
N PRO A 275 15.77 12.27 -2.06
CA PRO A 275 15.85 10.87 -2.47
C PRO A 275 14.87 9.95 -1.74
N ASP A 276 14.24 10.41 -0.66
CA ASP A 276 13.36 9.59 0.19
C ASP A 276 11.88 10.00 0.07
N PHE A 277 11.53 10.73 -0.99
CA PHE A 277 10.17 11.14 -1.28
C PHE A 277 9.36 10.01 -1.94
N VAL A 278 8.11 9.82 -1.52
CA VAL A 278 7.19 8.86 -2.15
C VAL A 278 6.77 9.38 -3.51
N VAL A 279 7.04 8.61 -4.56
CA VAL A 279 6.78 9.10 -5.92
C VAL A 279 5.29 9.18 -6.20
N PRO A 280 4.83 10.21 -6.93
CA PRO A 280 3.40 10.47 -7.07
C PRO A 280 2.60 9.34 -7.71
N PHE A 281 3.19 8.58 -8.63
CA PHE A 281 2.51 7.46 -9.27
C PHE A 281 2.28 6.28 -8.32
N SER A 282 2.99 6.18 -7.19
CA SER A 282 2.85 5.06 -6.26
C SER A 282 1.40 4.98 -5.77
N SER A 283 0.73 3.84 -6.01
CA SER A 283 -0.62 3.60 -5.51
C SER A 283 -0.68 3.73 -4.00
N ARG A 284 -1.84 4.18 -3.51
CA ARG A 284 -2.08 4.56 -2.11
C ARG A 284 -3.25 3.77 -1.53
N GLY A 285 -3.20 3.57 -0.22
CA GLY A 285 -4.36 3.18 0.58
C GLY A 285 -5.40 4.30 0.65
N PRO A 286 -6.40 4.18 1.55
CA PRO A 286 -6.63 3.02 2.40
C PRO A 286 -7.16 1.82 1.61
N VAL A 287 -6.84 0.62 2.08
CA VAL A 287 -7.40 -0.64 1.54
C VAL A 287 -8.52 -1.17 2.44
N SER A 288 -8.37 -0.99 3.75
CA SER A 288 -9.28 -1.43 4.79
C SER A 288 -9.07 -0.56 6.04
N PRO A 289 -10.10 -0.30 6.86
CA PRO A 289 -9.92 0.37 8.15
C PRO A 289 -9.19 -0.50 9.19
N PHE A 290 -8.94 -1.79 8.90
CA PHE A 290 -8.36 -2.74 9.83
C PHE A 290 -6.89 -3.11 9.56
N TYR A 291 -6.27 -2.53 8.53
CA TYR A 291 -4.85 -2.72 8.26
C TYR A 291 -4.32 -1.68 7.28
N ILE A 292 -3.01 -1.45 7.37
CA ILE A 292 -2.31 -0.42 6.59
C ILE A 292 -1.79 -1.02 5.28
N LYS A 293 -1.98 -0.30 4.18
CA LYS A 293 -1.33 -0.54 2.88
C LYS A 293 -0.99 0.80 2.20
N PRO A 294 0.20 0.94 1.55
CA PRO A 294 1.27 -0.07 1.49
C PRO A 294 1.88 -0.33 2.87
N ASP A 295 2.61 -1.42 3.07
CA ASP A 295 3.24 -1.69 4.37
C ASP A 295 4.45 -0.77 4.62
N LEU A 296 5.20 -0.51 3.54
CA LEU A 296 6.36 0.38 3.50
C LEU A 296 6.64 0.82 2.05
N VAL A 297 7.61 1.72 1.86
CA VAL A 297 8.12 2.11 0.54
C VAL A 297 9.59 1.73 0.35
N ALA A 298 9.99 1.54 -0.89
CA ALA A 298 11.39 1.30 -1.27
C ALA A 298 11.75 2.07 -2.55
N PRO A 299 13.04 2.21 -2.89
CA PRO A 299 13.46 2.83 -4.14
C PRO A 299 12.78 2.19 -5.35
N GLY A 300 11.98 2.95 -6.07
CA GLY A 300 11.21 2.46 -7.21
C GLY A 300 11.25 3.37 -8.41
N ALA A 301 11.77 4.59 -8.30
CA ALA A 301 11.95 5.49 -9.42
C ALA A 301 13.43 5.68 -9.76
N PHE A 302 13.72 5.81 -11.05
CA PHE A 302 15.06 5.97 -11.60
C PHE A 302 16.04 4.88 -11.13
N VAL A 303 15.56 3.63 -11.05
CA VAL A 303 16.36 2.49 -10.64
C VAL A 303 17.16 1.98 -11.84
N ASN A 304 18.48 1.95 -11.71
CA ASN A 304 19.36 1.36 -12.73
C ASN A 304 19.47 -0.15 -12.50
N THR A 305 19.03 -0.96 -13.47
CA THR A 305 18.99 -2.43 -13.34
C THR A 305 19.32 -3.13 -14.68
N THR A 306 19.42 -4.45 -14.66
CA THR A 306 19.70 -5.28 -15.84
C THR A 306 18.55 -5.25 -16.83
N LEU A 307 18.88 -5.30 -18.13
CA LEU A 307 17.94 -5.45 -19.24
C LEU A 307 18.40 -6.59 -20.17
N ASN A 308 17.46 -7.14 -20.94
CA ASN A 308 17.72 -8.14 -21.96
C ASN A 308 18.94 -7.84 -22.84
N ASN A 309 19.61 -8.93 -23.24
CA ASN A 309 20.80 -8.94 -24.09
C ASN A 309 22.03 -8.26 -23.45
N GLY A 310 22.19 -8.40 -22.12
CA GLY A 310 23.35 -7.89 -21.39
C GLY A 310 23.39 -6.37 -21.28
N ARG A 311 22.23 -5.71 -21.35
CA ARG A 311 22.09 -4.26 -21.27
C ARG A 311 21.69 -3.84 -19.85
N TYR A 312 21.64 -2.53 -19.65
CA TYR A 312 21.16 -1.91 -18.42
C TYR A 312 20.15 -0.81 -18.79
N ASN A 313 19.22 -0.54 -17.89
CA ASN A 313 18.18 0.45 -18.10
C ASN A 313 17.86 1.20 -16.79
N LEU A 314 17.43 2.46 -16.95
CA LEU A 314 16.88 3.26 -15.87
C LEU A 314 15.36 3.15 -15.92
N THR A 315 14.75 2.62 -14.87
CA THR A 315 13.32 2.28 -14.87
C THR A 315 12.61 2.82 -13.62
N SER A 316 11.29 2.97 -13.71
CA SER A 316 10.45 3.57 -12.66
C SER A 316 9.13 2.82 -12.50
N GLY A 317 8.74 2.55 -11.26
CA GLY A 317 7.54 1.79 -10.92
C GLY A 317 7.65 1.10 -9.56
N THR A 318 6.51 0.86 -8.91
CA THR A 318 6.44 0.01 -7.70
C THR A 318 6.90 -1.42 -7.98
N SER A 319 6.81 -1.89 -9.22
CA SER A 319 7.41 -3.13 -9.70
C SER A 319 8.91 -3.25 -9.39
N PHE A 320 9.62 -2.13 -9.28
CA PHE A 320 11.06 -2.07 -9.00
C PHE A 320 11.36 -1.72 -7.52
N ALA A 321 10.34 -1.29 -6.76
CA ALA A 321 10.45 -1.14 -5.31
C ALA A 321 10.35 -2.50 -4.59
N ALA A 322 9.36 -3.32 -4.95
CA ALA A 322 9.16 -4.66 -4.39
C ALA A 322 10.43 -5.56 -4.36
N PRO A 323 11.23 -5.67 -5.45
CA PRO A 323 12.42 -6.50 -5.44
C PRO A 323 13.54 -6.03 -4.49
N HIS A 324 13.60 -4.73 -4.14
CA HIS A 324 14.53 -4.28 -3.10
C HIS A 324 14.20 -4.94 -1.76
N VAL A 325 12.91 -4.98 -1.41
CA VAL A 325 12.43 -5.59 -0.16
C VAL A 325 12.65 -7.11 -0.19
N SER A 326 12.37 -7.76 -1.32
CA SER A 326 12.65 -9.19 -1.50
C SER A 326 14.12 -9.54 -1.27
N GLY A 327 15.04 -8.71 -1.74
CA GLY A 327 16.47 -8.91 -1.49
C GLY A 327 16.87 -8.69 -0.03
N VAL A 328 16.29 -7.70 0.66
CA VAL A 328 16.51 -7.53 2.11
C VAL A 328 15.99 -8.74 2.89
N ILE A 329 14.83 -9.28 2.51
CA ILE A 329 14.28 -10.50 3.13
C ILE A 329 15.23 -11.69 2.93
N ALA A 330 15.86 -11.83 1.76
CA ALA A 330 16.85 -12.88 1.53
C ALA A 330 18.07 -12.74 2.47
N LEU A 331 18.49 -11.52 2.80
CA LEU A 331 19.55 -11.27 3.79
C LEU A 331 19.10 -11.60 5.22
N LEU A 332 17.84 -11.29 5.58
CA LEU A 332 17.28 -11.65 6.88
C LEU A 332 17.20 -13.17 7.04
N LEU A 333 16.69 -13.89 6.04
CA LEU A 333 16.64 -15.35 6.02
C LEU A 333 18.04 -16.00 5.98
N GLN A 334 19.03 -15.30 5.43
CA GLN A 334 20.42 -15.73 5.52
C GLN A 334 20.97 -15.62 6.96
N LYS A 335 20.59 -14.56 7.69
CA LYS A 335 20.98 -14.36 9.10
C LYS A 335 20.28 -15.39 10.00
N ASP A 336 18.98 -15.59 9.80
CA ASP A 336 18.15 -16.51 10.56
C ASP A 336 17.13 -17.21 9.63
N PRO A 337 17.39 -18.46 9.22
CA PRO A 337 16.52 -19.22 8.33
C PRO A 337 15.17 -19.62 8.93
N ASP A 338 14.99 -19.53 10.25
CA ASP A 338 13.77 -19.97 10.93
C ASP A 338 12.74 -18.83 11.06
N LEU A 339 13.08 -17.61 10.64
CA LEU A 339 12.17 -16.47 10.64
C LEU A 339 10.92 -16.75 9.81
N THR A 340 9.76 -16.59 10.45
CA THR A 340 8.46 -16.73 9.81
C THR A 340 8.09 -15.50 8.98
N PRO A 341 7.13 -15.60 8.03
CA PRO A 341 6.64 -14.44 7.28
C PRO A 341 6.13 -13.28 8.15
N GLU A 342 5.49 -13.58 9.29
CA GLU A 342 5.01 -12.55 10.23
C GLU A 342 6.17 -11.83 10.92
N GLU A 343 7.22 -12.57 11.31
CA GLU A 343 8.40 -12.00 11.96
C GLU A 343 9.21 -11.13 11.01
N ILE A 344 9.39 -11.59 9.76
CA ILE A 344 10.02 -10.81 8.70
C ILE A 344 9.25 -9.52 8.44
N LYS A 345 7.91 -9.60 8.35
CA LYS A 345 7.06 -8.43 8.21
C LYS A 345 7.22 -7.48 9.40
N SER A 346 7.24 -7.99 10.63
CA SER A 346 7.48 -7.20 11.84
C SER A 346 8.82 -6.44 11.79
N LEU A 347 9.93 -7.15 11.50
CA LEU A 347 11.25 -6.57 11.41
C LEU A 347 11.30 -5.44 10.37
N LEU A 348 10.71 -5.65 9.19
CA LEU A 348 10.75 -4.66 8.12
C LEU A 348 9.93 -3.41 8.42
N ILE A 349 8.67 -3.58 8.88
CA ILE A 349 7.78 -2.43 9.04
C ILE A 349 8.10 -1.62 10.30
N THR A 350 8.50 -2.29 11.38
CA THR A 350 8.82 -1.57 12.62
C THR A 350 10.15 -0.82 12.54
N THR A 351 11.08 -1.27 11.69
CA THR A 351 12.40 -0.62 11.55
C THR A 351 12.47 0.39 10.40
N ALA A 352 11.37 0.60 9.66
CA ALA A 352 11.32 1.56 8.56
C ALA A 352 11.70 2.99 9.00
N ALA A 353 12.27 3.75 8.08
CA ALA A 353 12.60 5.16 8.26
C ALA A 353 11.42 6.04 7.82
N PRO A 354 11.01 7.04 8.61
CA PRO A 354 9.93 7.94 8.20
C PRO A 354 10.31 8.69 6.92
N VAL A 355 9.31 8.97 6.09
CA VAL A 355 9.45 9.76 4.87
C VAL A 355 8.48 10.94 4.93
N SER A 356 8.89 12.06 4.34
CA SER A 356 8.13 13.30 4.38
C SER A 356 7.89 13.85 2.98
N ASP A 357 6.86 14.67 2.88
CA ASP A 357 6.57 15.50 1.73
C ASP A 357 7.65 16.61 1.55
N PRO A 358 7.58 17.46 0.51
CA PRO A 358 8.60 18.49 0.28
C PRO A 358 8.58 19.60 1.34
N TYR A 359 7.53 19.67 2.16
CA TYR A 359 7.37 20.64 3.25
C TYR A 359 7.85 20.09 4.60
N GLY A 360 8.29 18.83 4.65
CA GLY A 360 8.79 18.17 5.86
C GLY A 360 7.71 17.48 6.69
N GLN A 361 6.44 17.51 6.25
CA GLN A 361 5.37 16.78 6.91
C GLN A 361 5.51 15.29 6.60
N GLN A 362 5.51 14.44 7.63
CA GLN A 362 5.55 12.99 7.42
C GLN A 362 4.34 12.54 6.61
N PHE A 363 4.56 11.66 5.64
CA PHE A 363 3.48 11.07 4.88
C PHE A 363 2.58 10.20 5.78
N PRO A 364 1.25 10.23 5.56
CA PRO A 364 0.33 9.33 6.26
C PRO A 364 0.54 7.88 5.80
N PHE A 365 0.01 6.94 6.58
CA PHE A 365 0.17 5.51 6.32
C PHE A 365 -0.40 5.06 4.97
N GLU A 366 -1.49 5.68 4.51
CA GLU A 366 -2.07 5.43 3.19
C GLU A 366 -1.11 5.77 2.03
N VAL A 367 -0.15 6.67 2.23
CA VAL A 367 0.84 7.05 1.21
C VAL A 367 2.12 6.22 1.33
N ALA A 368 2.69 6.11 2.53
CA ALA A 368 4.04 5.59 2.73
C ALA A 368 4.10 4.29 3.55
N GLY A 369 2.97 3.80 4.07
CA GLY A 369 2.99 2.80 5.12
C GLY A 369 3.80 3.27 6.31
N THR A 370 4.62 2.39 6.86
CA THR A 370 5.53 2.71 7.97
C THR A 370 6.74 3.58 7.59
N GLY A 371 6.95 3.81 6.29
CA GLY A 371 8.03 4.63 5.75
C GLY A 371 8.95 3.85 4.81
N ARG A 372 10.14 4.38 4.54
CA ARG A 372 11.13 3.76 3.65
C ARG A 372 11.85 2.61 4.34
N ILE A 373 12.02 1.49 3.63
CA ILE A 373 12.79 0.35 4.11
C ILE A 373 14.18 0.77 4.60
N ASN A 374 14.60 0.25 5.75
CA ASN A 374 15.94 0.43 6.29
C ASN A 374 16.59 -0.95 6.49
N ALA A 375 17.33 -1.41 5.47
CA ALA A 375 17.92 -2.74 5.45
C ALA A 375 18.87 -2.99 6.63
N THR A 376 19.71 -2.01 6.97
CA THR A 376 20.64 -2.11 8.10
C THR A 376 19.89 -2.21 9.42
N ARG A 377 18.91 -1.34 9.67
CA ARG A 377 18.13 -1.38 10.91
C ARG A 377 17.33 -2.68 11.04
N ALA A 378 16.76 -3.19 9.96
CA ALA A 378 16.07 -4.47 9.95
C ALA A 378 17.02 -5.65 10.19
N PHE A 379 18.23 -5.61 9.62
CA PHE A 379 19.23 -6.65 9.78
C PHE A 379 19.83 -6.67 11.19
N ASP A 380 20.05 -5.50 11.79
CA ASP A 380 20.61 -5.35 13.13
C ASP A 380 19.56 -5.49 14.23
N ALA A 381 18.26 -5.46 13.88
CA ALA A 381 17.18 -5.61 14.84
C ALA A 381 17.28 -6.91 15.64
N ASN A 382 17.12 -6.76 16.95
CA ASN A 382 17.10 -7.84 17.93
C ASN A 382 15.71 -8.06 18.52
N LEU A 383 14.74 -7.16 18.29
CA LEU A 383 13.37 -7.33 18.74
C LEU A 383 12.44 -7.70 17.59
N ILE A 384 11.67 -8.75 17.81
CA ILE A 384 10.49 -9.10 17.03
C ILE A 384 9.26 -8.65 17.84
N ILE A 385 8.39 -7.87 17.21
CA ILE A 385 7.20 -7.29 17.87
C ILE A 385 5.94 -7.81 17.20
N LYS A 386 5.06 -8.47 17.97
CA LYS A 386 3.82 -9.09 17.46
C LYS A 386 2.61 -8.63 18.28
N PRO A 387 1.49 -8.23 17.65
CA PRO A 387 1.35 -7.96 16.22
C PRO A 387 2.23 -6.80 15.76
N SER A 388 2.48 -6.71 14.45
CA SER A 388 3.34 -5.68 13.87
C SER A 388 2.67 -4.30 13.77
N TYR A 389 1.38 -4.19 14.09
CA TYR A 389 0.59 -2.96 14.17
C TYR A 389 -0.57 -3.14 15.15
N LEU A 390 -1.16 -2.04 15.63
CA LEU A 390 -2.31 -2.05 16.53
C LEU A 390 -3.49 -1.25 15.99
N ILE A 391 -4.69 -1.58 16.46
CA ILE A 391 -5.93 -0.86 16.13
C ILE A 391 -6.67 -0.59 17.44
N PHE A 392 -7.09 0.67 17.64
CA PHE A 392 -7.94 1.07 18.75
C PHE A 392 -9.27 1.57 18.20
N ASN A 393 -10.36 0.89 18.54
CA ASN A 393 -11.72 1.24 18.16
C ASN A 393 -12.40 1.86 19.37
N LEU A 394 -12.30 3.18 19.46
CA LEU A 394 -12.90 3.99 20.51
C LEU A 394 -14.24 4.55 20.03
N SER A 395 -15.10 4.87 20.99
CA SER A 395 -16.40 5.45 20.72
C SER A 395 -16.92 6.28 21.90
N THR A 396 -18.10 6.86 21.75
CA THR A 396 -18.81 7.56 22.83
C THR A 396 -18.95 6.72 24.10
N GLU A 397 -19.21 5.40 24.00
CA GLU A 397 -19.32 4.51 25.17
C GLU A 397 -18.02 3.76 25.52
N LYS A 398 -17.08 3.65 24.57
CA LYS A 398 -15.78 2.98 24.74
C LYS A 398 -14.65 3.99 24.56
N ARG A 399 -14.42 4.82 25.59
CA ARG A 399 -13.40 5.88 25.54
C ARG A 399 -11.97 5.40 25.80
N THR A 400 -11.81 4.19 26.30
CA THR A 400 -10.52 3.57 26.62
C THR A 400 -10.49 2.16 26.07
N GLN A 401 -9.36 1.77 25.47
CA GLN A 401 -9.10 0.41 25.02
C GLN A 401 -7.64 0.05 25.32
N SER A 402 -7.45 -1.21 25.71
CA SER A 402 -6.13 -1.78 25.92
C SER A 402 -5.84 -2.87 24.89
N GLU A 403 -4.63 -2.85 24.36
CA GLU A 403 -4.08 -3.86 23.46
C GLU A 403 -2.73 -4.33 24.03
N TYR A 404 -2.13 -5.34 23.41
CA TYR A 404 -0.82 -5.83 23.83
C TYR A 404 0.09 -6.15 22.66
N LEU A 405 1.40 -6.02 22.90
CA LEU A 405 2.46 -6.46 22.02
C LEU A 405 3.30 -7.52 22.72
N GLN A 406 3.49 -8.67 22.08
CA GLN A 406 4.52 -9.63 22.44
C GLN A 406 5.86 -9.16 21.87
N ILE A 407 6.86 -9.02 22.76
CA ILE A 407 8.22 -8.61 22.43
C ILE A 407 9.14 -9.81 22.63
N GLU A 408 9.73 -10.27 21.54
CA GLU A 408 10.69 -11.36 21.54
C GLU A 408 12.07 -10.81 21.21
N SER A 409 13.01 -10.99 22.13
CA SER A 409 14.42 -10.71 21.87
C SER A 409 15.11 -11.93 21.27
N LEU A 410 15.85 -11.69 20.18
CA LEU A 410 16.68 -12.69 19.50
C LEU A 410 17.93 -13.08 20.31
N ASP A 411 18.43 -12.19 21.17
CA ASP A 411 19.57 -12.46 22.05
C ASP A 411 19.17 -12.81 23.50
N GLY A 412 17.88 -12.67 23.81
CA GLY A 412 17.28 -12.98 25.11
C GLY A 412 17.30 -11.84 26.13
N SER A 413 17.91 -10.69 25.82
CA SER A 413 17.89 -9.48 26.66
C SER A 413 16.71 -8.56 26.30
N LEU A 414 16.14 -7.90 27.31
CA LEU A 414 15.18 -6.80 27.17
C LEU A 414 15.63 -5.59 28.03
N GLU A 415 16.91 -5.52 28.38
CA GLU A 415 17.50 -4.38 29.09
C GLU A 415 17.43 -3.12 28.21
N ASP A 416 17.46 -1.93 28.83
CA ASP A 416 17.45 -0.63 28.14
C ASP A 416 16.27 -0.35 27.18
N LEU A 417 15.15 -1.08 27.37
CA LEU A 417 13.93 -0.85 26.61
C LEU A 417 13.22 0.43 27.07
N SER A 418 12.96 1.35 26.14
CA SER A 418 12.10 2.51 26.37
C SER A 418 10.92 2.53 25.43
N VAL A 419 9.76 2.95 25.94
CA VAL A 419 8.51 3.03 25.19
C VAL A 419 7.96 4.46 25.27
N SER A 420 7.57 5.01 24.12
CA SER A 420 6.85 6.28 24.02
C SER A 420 5.79 6.22 22.93
N PHE A 421 4.83 7.14 22.98
CA PHE A 421 3.82 7.31 21.93
C PHE A 421 4.13 8.56 21.10
N ASP A 422 4.07 8.41 19.78
CA ASP A 422 4.19 9.47 18.78
C ASP A 422 2.85 9.54 18.04
N GLY A 423 1.99 10.47 18.46
CA GLY A 423 0.62 10.61 17.96
C GLY A 423 -0.06 11.87 18.48
N SER A 424 -1.35 12.01 18.19
CA SER A 424 -2.14 13.20 18.54
C SER A 424 -2.27 13.40 20.05
N GLU A 425 -2.25 14.67 20.50
CA GLU A 425 -2.44 15.07 21.91
C GLU A 425 -3.86 14.82 22.44
N VAL A 426 -4.81 14.45 21.58
CA VAL A 426 -6.19 14.09 21.98
C VAL A 426 -6.26 12.74 22.71
N PHE A 427 -5.14 12.03 22.84
CA PHE A 427 -5.04 10.71 23.45
C PHE A 427 -4.11 10.71 24.66
N ASP A 428 -4.59 10.13 25.77
CA ASP A 428 -3.73 9.69 26.86
C ASP A 428 -3.19 8.30 26.54
N PHE A 429 -1.87 8.14 26.71
CA PHE A 429 -1.13 6.90 26.49
C PHE A 429 -0.54 6.39 27.81
N ASP A 430 -0.82 5.13 28.12
CA ASP A 430 -0.22 4.40 29.24
C ASP A 430 0.29 3.04 28.78
N TYR A 431 1.34 2.54 29.44
CA TYR A 431 1.88 1.21 29.14
C TYR A 431 2.41 0.50 30.36
N LYS A 432 2.40 -0.83 30.28
CA LYS A 432 3.00 -1.72 31.28
C LYS A 432 3.68 -2.90 30.59
N LEU A 433 4.97 -3.07 30.86
CA LEU A 433 5.71 -4.25 30.43
C LEU A 433 5.67 -5.30 31.55
N GLU A 434 5.10 -6.47 31.25
CA GLU A 434 5.11 -7.64 32.12
C GLU A 434 5.73 -8.81 31.34
N ASP A 435 6.85 -9.34 31.83
CA ASP A 435 7.66 -10.35 31.15
C ASP A 435 8.04 -9.93 29.71
N LYS A 436 7.35 -10.50 28.72
CA LYS A 436 7.52 -10.26 27.29
C LYS A 436 6.31 -9.60 26.65
N ILE A 437 5.36 -9.12 27.45
CA ILE A 437 4.09 -8.56 27.00
C ILE A 437 4.03 -7.10 27.40
N LEU A 438 4.01 -6.23 26.40
CA LEU A 438 3.81 -4.80 26.55
C LEU A 438 2.32 -4.51 26.40
N HIS A 439 1.64 -4.29 27.51
CA HIS A 439 0.26 -3.82 27.55
C HIS A 439 0.23 -2.32 27.27
N ILE A 440 -0.62 -1.89 26.34
CA ILE A 440 -0.78 -0.51 25.92
C ILE A 440 -2.22 -0.10 26.10
N THR A 441 -2.45 1.04 26.72
CA THR A 441 -3.77 1.63 26.90
C THR A 441 -3.82 2.99 26.23
N ILE A 442 -4.82 3.19 25.38
CA ILE A 442 -5.13 4.49 24.79
C ILE A 442 -6.50 4.93 25.30
N SER A 443 -6.59 6.18 25.76
CA SER A 443 -7.85 6.82 26.16
C SER A 443 -8.06 8.12 25.40
N ALA A 444 -9.26 8.32 24.84
CA ALA A 444 -9.63 9.57 24.20
C ALA A 444 -9.98 10.63 25.26
N VAL A 445 -9.21 11.71 25.32
CA VAL A 445 -9.40 12.83 26.25
C VAL A 445 -10.58 13.70 25.80
N GLU A 446 -10.64 13.98 24.51
CA GLU A 446 -11.71 14.75 23.85
C GLU A 446 -12.65 13.83 23.05
N GLN A 447 -13.76 14.39 22.56
CA GLN A 447 -14.70 13.69 21.67
C GLN A 447 -14.62 14.27 20.26
N VAL A 448 -13.42 14.23 19.69
CA VAL A 448 -13.21 14.58 18.28
C VAL A 448 -13.30 13.29 17.47
N PHE A 449 -14.42 13.09 16.79
CA PHE A 449 -14.64 11.88 15.97
C PHE A 449 -13.77 11.92 14.72
N GLY A 450 -13.26 10.77 14.30
CA GLY A 450 -12.42 10.66 13.11
C GLY A 450 -11.46 9.48 13.18
N GLU A 451 -10.63 9.39 12.15
CA GLU A 451 -9.53 8.45 12.05
C GLU A 451 -8.22 9.17 12.40
N TYR A 452 -7.40 8.52 13.20
CA TYR A 452 -6.11 9.04 13.63
C TYR A 452 -5.03 7.99 13.44
N GLU A 453 -3.83 8.46 13.14
CA GLU A 453 -2.63 7.64 13.07
C GLU A 453 -1.72 7.95 14.26
N GLY A 454 -1.02 6.93 14.74
CA GLY A 454 0.00 7.06 15.76
C GLY A 454 1.06 5.97 15.64
N LYS A 455 2.11 6.07 16.43
CA LYS A 455 3.20 5.09 16.49
C LYS A 455 3.61 4.85 17.93
N ILE A 456 3.77 3.59 18.31
CA ILE A 456 4.50 3.23 19.52
C ILE A 456 5.96 3.15 19.16
N ILE A 457 6.76 3.99 19.79
CA ILE A 457 8.21 4.01 19.61
C ILE A 457 8.82 3.18 20.72
N ILE A 458 9.41 2.05 20.33
CA ILE A 458 10.20 1.20 21.21
C ILE A 458 11.67 1.43 20.83
N LYS A 459 12.54 1.72 21.80
CA LYS A 459 13.98 1.75 21.58
C LYS A 459 14.64 0.67 22.42
N HIS A 460 15.57 -0.05 21.80
CA HIS A 460 16.36 -1.12 22.42
C HIS A 460 17.71 -1.19 21.69
N ASP A 461 18.82 -1.15 22.43
CA ASP A 461 20.20 -1.16 21.89
C ASP A 461 20.43 -0.18 20.73
N ASP A 462 20.04 1.09 20.90
CA ASP A 462 20.09 2.16 19.88
C ASP A 462 19.21 1.95 18.64
N ILE A 463 18.49 0.82 18.55
CA ILE A 463 17.56 0.54 17.46
C ILE A 463 16.19 1.09 17.81
N ARG A 464 15.63 1.89 16.88
CA ARG A 464 14.28 2.41 16.96
C ARG A 464 13.31 1.51 16.20
N TYR A 465 12.31 1.01 16.91
CA TYR A 465 11.14 0.31 16.37
C TYR A 465 9.93 1.24 16.47
N ALA A 466 9.16 1.37 15.39
CA ALA A 466 7.93 2.14 15.33
C ALA A 466 6.78 1.22 14.93
N VAL A 467 5.96 0.85 15.91
CA VAL A 467 4.77 0.05 15.69
C VAL A 467 3.63 0.99 15.30
N PRO A 468 3.12 0.95 14.06
CA PRO A 468 2.03 1.82 13.64
C PRO A 468 0.72 1.47 14.36
N ILE A 469 -0.08 2.50 14.63
CA ILE A 469 -1.38 2.41 15.28
C ILE A 469 -2.43 3.11 14.42
N LEU A 470 -3.54 2.42 14.15
CA LEU A 470 -4.77 3.03 13.67
C LEU A 470 -5.71 3.27 14.86
N ILE A 471 -6.26 4.48 14.98
CA ILE A 471 -7.20 4.83 16.04
C ILE A 471 -8.46 5.39 15.41
N HIS A 472 -9.57 4.71 15.65
CA HIS A 472 -10.90 5.13 15.20
C HIS A 472 -11.65 5.68 16.39
N ILE A 473 -12.18 6.91 16.30
CA ILE A 473 -13.10 7.46 17.29
C ILE A 473 -14.46 7.66 16.62
N THR A 474 -15.39 6.77 16.91
CA THR A 474 -16.70 6.75 16.25
C THR A 474 -17.81 7.32 17.13
N LYS A 475 -18.78 7.98 16.51
CA LYS A 475 -19.95 8.52 17.23
C LYS A 475 -20.79 7.40 17.85
N GLY A 476 -21.04 6.33 17.09
CA GLY A 476 -21.66 5.11 17.57
C GLY A 476 -20.67 4.13 18.20
N SER A 477 -21.18 3.14 18.91
CA SER A 477 -20.40 2.01 19.42
C SER A 477 -20.96 0.71 18.86
N LEU A 478 -20.06 -0.19 18.49
CA LEU A 478 -20.36 -1.58 18.17
C LEU A 478 -19.65 -2.46 19.17
N PHE A 479 -20.41 -3.38 19.77
CA PHE A 479 -19.88 -4.43 20.62
C PHE A 479 -20.25 -5.78 20.02
N VAL A 480 -19.25 -6.62 19.79
CA VAL A 480 -19.45 -8.01 19.39
C VAL A 480 -19.09 -8.97 20.53
N ASN A 481 -19.89 -10.02 20.68
CA ASN A 481 -19.60 -11.15 21.55
C ASN A 481 -19.81 -12.45 20.77
N GLU A 482 -19.04 -13.48 21.07
CA GLU A 482 -19.20 -14.81 20.51
C GLU A 482 -19.81 -15.76 21.54
N GLN A 483 -20.81 -16.52 21.12
CA GLN A 483 -21.42 -17.57 21.93
C GLN A 483 -21.84 -18.75 21.03
N ASP A 484 -21.28 -19.93 21.30
CA ASP A 484 -21.58 -21.19 20.59
C ASP A 484 -21.44 -21.12 19.06
N GLY A 485 -20.43 -20.40 18.57
CA GLY A 485 -20.17 -20.16 17.16
C GLY A 485 -21.04 -19.09 16.52
N LYS A 486 -21.76 -18.30 17.32
CA LYS A 486 -22.57 -17.17 16.85
C LYS A 486 -22.04 -15.85 17.39
N LEU A 487 -21.88 -14.90 16.48
CA LEU A 487 -21.59 -13.52 16.81
C LEU A 487 -22.89 -12.79 17.13
N HIS A 488 -22.90 -12.12 18.28
CA HIS A 488 -23.98 -11.28 18.76
C HIS A 488 -23.54 -9.82 18.71
N PHE A 489 -24.34 -8.97 18.07
CA PHE A 489 -24.01 -7.56 17.88
C PHE A 489 -24.90 -6.66 18.71
N LYS A 490 -24.28 -5.74 19.46
CA LYS A 490 -24.95 -4.64 20.15
C LYS A 490 -24.44 -3.33 19.59
N ILE A 491 -25.35 -2.49 19.11
CA ILE A 491 -25.05 -1.16 18.60
C ILE A 491 -25.66 -0.12 19.54
N THR A 492 -24.88 0.89 19.90
CA THR A 492 -25.35 2.09 20.57
C THR A 492 -25.01 3.31 19.73
N TYR A 493 -25.94 4.25 19.64
CA TYR A 493 -25.77 5.47 18.87
C TYR A 493 -26.39 6.62 19.67
N PRO A 494 -25.73 7.80 19.77
CA PRO A 494 -26.24 8.92 20.56
C PRO A 494 -27.59 9.46 20.08
N ASP A 495 -27.83 9.42 18.77
CA ASP A 495 -29.08 9.88 18.15
C ASP A 495 -30.01 8.71 17.80
N GLU A 496 -31.24 9.02 17.38
CA GLU A 496 -32.11 8.02 16.76
C GLU A 496 -31.46 7.51 15.46
N TRP A 497 -31.28 6.19 15.37
CA TRP A 497 -30.76 5.53 14.17
C TRP A 497 -31.80 4.55 13.63
N GLN A 498 -31.77 4.31 12.33
CA GLN A 498 -32.82 3.55 11.65
C GLN A 498 -32.35 2.13 11.34
N TYR A 499 -31.11 2.02 10.88
CA TYR A 499 -30.58 0.83 10.26
C TYR A 499 -29.06 0.76 10.42
N ALA A 500 -28.51 -0.44 10.56
CA ALA A 500 -27.09 -0.67 10.52
C ALA A 500 -26.78 -1.89 9.67
N LYS A 501 -25.91 -1.74 8.67
CA LYS A 501 -25.31 -2.86 7.94
C LYS A 501 -24.03 -3.27 8.67
N ILE A 502 -23.93 -4.55 9.04
CA ILE A 502 -22.76 -5.11 9.72
C ILE A 502 -22.06 -6.05 8.74
N SER A 503 -20.77 -5.80 8.50
CA SER A 503 -19.87 -6.65 7.73
C SER A 503 -18.94 -7.37 8.70
N VAL A 504 -18.92 -8.70 8.63
CA VAL A 504 -18.05 -9.59 9.39
C VAL A 504 -17.00 -10.13 8.44
N ILE A 505 -15.74 -9.82 8.70
CA ILE A 505 -14.62 -10.11 7.80
C ILE A 505 -13.66 -11.04 8.53
N ASN A 506 -13.46 -12.25 8.01
CA ASN A 506 -12.40 -13.13 8.51
C ASN A 506 -11.04 -12.54 8.12
N LYS A 507 -10.18 -12.23 9.09
CA LYS A 507 -8.87 -11.61 8.85
C LYS A 507 -7.99 -12.44 7.92
N GLU A 508 -8.00 -13.75 8.09
CA GLU A 508 -7.09 -14.67 7.42
C GLU A 508 -7.56 -15.01 5.99
N THR A 509 -8.86 -15.21 5.79
CA THR A 509 -9.42 -15.60 4.47
C THR A 509 -9.96 -14.43 3.66
N GLY A 510 -10.14 -13.26 4.28
CA GLY A 510 -10.82 -12.11 3.68
C GLY A 510 -12.29 -12.36 3.35
N GLN A 511 -12.89 -13.48 3.79
CA GLN A 511 -14.29 -13.78 3.56
C GLN A 511 -15.16 -12.76 4.31
N VAL A 512 -16.09 -12.16 3.57
CA VAL A 512 -17.02 -11.16 4.11
C VAL A 512 -18.41 -11.76 4.15
N GLU A 513 -19.01 -11.73 5.33
CA GLU A 513 -20.43 -11.99 5.52
C GLU A 513 -21.12 -10.74 6.06
N THR A 514 -22.40 -10.55 5.73
CA THR A 514 -23.11 -9.34 6.13
C THR A 514 -24.43 -9.67 6.79
N THR A 515 -24.77 -8.90 7.81
CA THR A 515 -26.08 -8.91 8.48
C THR A 515 -26.54 -7.47 8.71
N SER A 516 -27.73 -7.30 9.28
CA SER A 516 -28.27 -5.99 9.57
C SER A 516 -29.00 -5.93 10.90
N ALA A 517 -28.88 -4.81 11.59
CA ALA A 517 -29.57 -4.52 12.84
C ALA A 517 -30.46 -3.28 12.70
N THR A 518 -31.49 -3.20 13.55
CA THR A 518 -32.29 -1.99 13.78
C THR A 518 -32.40 -1.77 15.30
N PRO A 519 -32.78 -0.58 15.80
CA PRO A 519 -32.80 -0.32 17.25
C PRO A 519 -33.57 -1.35 18.08
N ASN A 520 -34.64 -1.91 17.51
CA ASN A 520 -35.53 -2.86 18.19
C ASN A 520 -35.25 -4.32 17.84
N LYS A 521 -34.24 -4.61 17.01
CA LYS A 521 -33.91 -5.96 16.56
C LYS A 521 -32.41 -6.16 16.54
N THR A 522 -31.91 -6.88 17.53
CA THR A 522 -30.55 -7.42 17.51
C THR A 522 -30.45 -8.56 16.51
N THR A 523 -29.27 -8.70 15.92
CA THR A 523 -28.98 -9.73 14.91
C THR A 523 -27.82 -10.60 15.35
N THR A 524 -27.73 -11.78 14.75
CA THR A 524 -26.66 -12.75 14.98
C THR A 524 -26.11 -13.23 13.65
N LEU A 525 -24.86 -13.68 13.64
CA LEU A 525 -24.23 -14.28 12.48
C LEU A 525 -23.43 -15.50 12.90
N ASP A 526 -23.66 -16.64 12.24
CA ASP A 526 -22.91 -17.87 12.46
C ASP A 526 -21.52 -17.75 11.83
N VAL A 527 -20.48 -18.14 12.56
CA VAL A 527 -19.10 -18.20 12.04
C VAL A 527 -18.61 -19.64 12.04
N SER A 528 -18.02 -20.06 10.93
CA SER A 528 -17.57 -21.45 10.70
C SER A 528 -16.17 -21.75 11.22
N ASP A 529 -15.32 -20.72 11.33
CA ASP A 529 -13.89 -20.87 11.54
C ASP A 529 -13.45 -20.17 12.82
N SER A 530 -12.42 -20.74 13.46
CA SER A 530 -11.72 -20.04 14.54
C SER A 530 -10.75 -19.03 13.95
N GLY A 531 -10.54 -17.92 14.64
CA GLY A 531 -9.61 -16.88 14.20
C GLY A 531 -10.10 -15.49 14.54
N LYS A 532 -9.34 -14.49 14.07
CA LYS A 532 -9.64 -13.08 14.28
C LYS A 532 -10.63 -12.60 13.20
N TYR A 533 -11.67 -11.91 13.64
CA TYR A 533 -12.67 -11.31 12.78
C TYR A 533 -12.70 -9.79 12.98
N TRP A 534 -12.73 -9.07 11.87
CA TRP A 534 -12.95 -7.63 11.84
C TRP A 534 -14.42 -7.35 11.58
N ILE A 535 -15.02 -6.47 12.39
CA ILE A 535 -16.43 -6.14 12.30
C ILE A 535 -16.56 -4.66 11.97
N GLU A 536 -17.18 -4.35 10.83
CA GLU A 536 -17.50 -2.99 10.40
C GLU A 536 -19.02 -2.83 10.40
N GLY A 537 -19.53 -1.83 11.12
CA GLY A 537 -20.93 -1.41 11.06
C GLY A 537 -21.05 -0.07 10.34
N LYS A 538 -22.00 0.04 9.42
CA LYS A 538 -22.43 1.31 8.83
C LYS A 538 -23.81 1.66 9.36
N ILE A 539 -23.88 2.62 10.28
CA ILE A 539 -25.11 3.07 10.93
C ILE A 539 -25.70 4.22 10.14
N THR A 540 -26.97 4.09 9.74
CA THR A 540 -27.76 5.15 9.11
C THR A 540 -28.65 5.82 10.16
N SER A 541 -28.45 7.12 10.35
CA SER A 541 -29.25 7.99 11.21
C SER A 541 -29.62 9.23 10.40
N ASP A 542 -30.92 9.44 10.22
CA ASP A 542 -31.49 10.38 9.25
C ASP A 542 -30.88 10.18 7.84
N ASP A 543 -30.15 11.18 7.33
CA ASP A 543 -29.44 11.15 6.04
C ASP A 543 -27.91 11.00 6.19
N THR A 544 -27.43 10.66 7.39
CA THR A 544 -26.00 10.48 7.68
C THR A 544 -25.65 9.01 7.87
N VAL A 545 -24.47 8.62 7.37
CA VAL A 545 -23.89 7.30 7.61
C VAL A 545 -22.65 7.48 8.48
N SER A 546 -22.60 6.74 9.58
CA SER A 546 -21.43 6.69 10.47
C SER A 546 -20.90 5.28 10.56
N ASP A 547 -19.58 5.15 10.46
CA ASP A 547 -18.89 3.89 10.66
C ASP A 547 -18.70 3.59 12.16
N VAL A 548 -18.72 2.31 12.50
CA VAL A 548 -18.40 1.76 13.83
C VAL A 548 -17.61 0.47 13.64
N TYR A 549 -16.69 0.19 14.55
CA TYR A 549 -15.75 -0.91 14.39
C TYR A 549 -15.63 -1.73 15.67
N ASP A 550 -15.43 -3.04 15.52
CA ASP A 550 -14.98 -3.91 16.61
C ASP A 550 -14.14 -5.06 16.07
N ILE A 551 -13.37 -5.73 16.94
CA ILE A 551 -12.52 -6.87 16.59
C ILE A 551 -12.73 -7.97 17.61
N ILE A 552 -12.88 -9.21 17.15
CA ILE A 552 -13.08 -10.36 18.03
C ILE A 552 -12.24 -11.56 17.60
N ASP A 553 -11.66 -12.24 18.58
CA ASP A 553 -11.01 -13.54 18.41
C ASP A 553 -12.00 -14.66 18.74
N VAL A 554 -12.43 -15.39 17.71
CA VAL A 554 -13.38 -16.51 17.81
C VAL A 554 -12.63 -17.81 18.09
N LYS A 555 -13.02 -18.51 19.16
CA LYS A 555 -12.48 -19.83 19.52
C LYS A 555 -13.57 -20.89 19.47
N LEU A 556 -13.74 -21.53 18.32
CA LEU A 556 -14.70 -22.63 18.20
C LEU A 556 -14.13 -23.88 18.89
N ALA A 557 -14.91 -24.48 19.78
CA ALA A 557 -14.57 -25.80 20.32
C ALA A 557 -14.51 -26.80 19.15
N LYS A 558 -13.43 -27.60 19.07
CA LYS A 558 -13.33 -28.76 18.16
C LYS A 558 -14.36 -29.84 18.56
N ASN A 559 -15.64 -29.59 18.34
CA ASN A 559 -16.72 -30.56 18.46
C ASN A 559 -17.62 -30.46 17.23
N LYS A 560 -17.05 -30.82 16.09
CA LYS A 560 -17.83 -31.51 15.07
C LYS A 560 -17.10 -32.81 14.80
N GLU A 561 -17.69 -33.92 15.25
CA GLU A 561 -17.46 -35.20 14.59
C GLU A 561 -17.53 -34.92 13.09
N ILE A 562 -16.47 -35.27 12.39
CA ILE A 562 -16.43 -35.22 10.94
C ILE A 562 -17.57 -36.11 10.48
N ASP A 563 -18.69 -35.52 10.10
CA ASP A 563 -19.74 -36.23 9.38
C ASP A 563 -19.20 -36.46 7.96
N VAL A 564 -18.46 -37.56 7.84
CA VAL A 564 -17.85 -38.06 6.60
C VAL A 564 -18.89 -38.21 5.48
N PHE A 565 -20.19 -38.14 5.79
CA PHE A 565 -21.27 -38.26 4.83
C PHE A 565 -21.75 -36.93 4.22
N SER A 566 -21.29 -35.76 4.69
CA SER A 566 -21.69 -34.48 4.07
C SER A 566 -21.00 -34.19 2.72
N PHE A 567 -19.94 -34.94 2.37
CA PHE A 567 -19.22 -34.80 1.09
C PHE A 567 -19.83 -35.58 -0.07
N LEU A 568 -20.81 -36.45 0.19
CA LEU A 568 -21.48 -37.24 -0.82
C LEU A 568 -22.97 -36.89 -0.77
N ASP A 569 -23.42 -36.12 -1.74
CA ASP A 569 -24.80 -35.65 -1.93
C ASP A 569 -25.73 -36.82 -2.33
N ILE A 570 -25.71 -37.89 -1.53
CA ILE A 570 -26.44 -39.14 -1.74
C ILE A 570 -27.57 -39.17 -0.71
N PRO A 571 -28.85 -39.17 -1.13
CA PRO A 571 -29.98 -39.25 -0.21
C PRO A 571 -29.85 -40.45 0.73
N GLN A 572 -30.03 -40.27 2.04
CA GLN A 572 -29.89 -41.32 3.06
C GLN A 572 -30.70 -42.60 2.74
N LYS A 573 -31.84 -42.47 2.05
CA LYS A 573 -32.63 -43.62 1.58
C LYS A 573 -31.88 -44.49 0.58
N THR A 574 -31.06 -43.90 -0.29
CA THR A 574 -30.26 -44.60 -1.31
C THR A 574 -29.12 -45.39 -0.66
N ILE A 575 -28.45 -44.83 0.36
CA ILE A 575 -27.42 -45.54 1.13
C ILE A 575 -28.00 -46.75 1.86
N LEU A 576 -29.17 -46.59 2.49
CA LEU A 576 -29.87 -47.68 3.16
C LEU A 576 -30.28 -48.79 2.18
N ILE A 577 -30.76 -48.43 0.98
CA ILE A 577 -31.10 -49.40 -0.07
C ILE A 577 -29.85 -50.16 -0.54
N ILE A 578 -28.74 -49.47 -0.80
CA ILE A 578 -27.48 -50.13 -1.20
C ILE A 578 -27.00 -51.08 -0.10
N PHE A 579 -27.06 -50.67 1.17
CA PHE A 579 -26.65 -51.51 2.28
C PHE A 579 -27.53 -52.76 2.41
N ILE A 580 -28.85 -52.62 2.30
CA ILE A 580 -29.81 -53.74 2.33
C ILE A 580 -29.57 -54.69 1.15
N VAL A 581 -29.38 -54.17 -0.06
CA VAL A 581 -29.12 -54.99 -1.26
C VAL A 581 -27.79 -55.74 -1.11
N THR A 582 -26.74 -55.08 -0.66
CA THR A 582 -25.41 -55.68 -0.48
C THR A 582 -25.43 -56.75 0.62
N ALA A 583 -26.09 -56.49 1.74
CA ALA A 583 -26.27 -57.47 2.82
C ALA A 583 -27.12 -58.67 2.37
N THR A 584 -28.16 -58.44 1.57
CA THR A 584 -29.00 -59.51 1.01
C THR A 584 -28.22 -60.38 0.02
N ILE A 585 -27.44 -59.77 -0.88
CA ILE A 585 -26.57 -60.49 -1.81
C ILE A 585 -25.51 -61.30 -1.07
N ALA A 586 -24.91 -60.74 -0.02
CA ALA A 586 -23.94 -61.45 0.82
C ALA A 586 -24.56 -62.64 1.54
N LEU A 587 -25.76 -62.47 2.13
CA LEU A 587 -26.49 -63.54 2.81
C LEU A 587 -26.96 -64.64 1.85
N VAL A 588 -27.47 -64.28 0.67
CA VAL A 588 -27.87 -65.25 -0.37
C VAL A 588 -26.65 -65.97 -0.93
N GLY A 589 -25.54 -65.26 -1.16
CA GLY A 589 -24.27 -65.84 -1.60
C GLY A 589 -23.67 -66.81 -0.58
N LEU A 590 -23.76 -66.50 0.73
CA LEU A 590 -23.36 -67.41 1.81
C LEU A 590 -24.26 -68.65 1.90
N LYS A 591 -25.55 -68.51 1.55
CA LYS A 591 -26.52 -69.62 1.59
C LYS A 591 -26.44 -70.55 0.37
N LEU A 592 -26.04 -70.03 -0.79
CA LEU A 592 -25.78 -70.82 -2.02
C LEU A 592 -24.40 -71.51 -2.00
N ARG A 593 -23.52 -71.17 -1.06
CA ARG A 593 -22.18 -71.75 -0.89
C ARG A 593 -22.13 -72.89 0.14
N ARG A 594 -23.25 -73.18 0.80
CA ARG A 594 -23.52 -74.41 1.57
C ARG A 594 -24.38 -75.33 0.73
#